data_AF-V5KX02-F1
#
_entry.id   AF-V5KX02-F1
#
_cell.length_a   1.000
_cell.length_b   1.000
_cell.length_c   1.000
_cell.angle_alpha   90.00
_cell.angle_beta   90.00
_cell.angle_gamma   90.00
#
_symmetry.space_group_name_H-M   'P 1'
#
loop_
_entity.id
_entity.type
_entity.pdbx_description
1 polymer ?
#
loop_
_entity_poly.entity_id
_entity_poly.type
_entity_poly.pdbx_seq_one_letter_code
_entity_poly.pdbx_strand_id
1 'polypeptide(L)'
;HLGEAGDATVQLFDQIAESVERPERPVVFRSTDLLPLDQFPVPAYRALRVRDYLLGSVQFSSGCPFTCEFCDIPALYGRNPRLKHPAQVLRELDELADAG
;
A
#
# COMPACT_ATOMS: atom_id res chain seq x y z
N HIS A 1 -12.53 1.52 3.99
CA HIS A 1 -11.51 0.50 3.68
C HIS A 1 -10.70 0.22 4.92
N LEU A 2 -10.61 -1.05 5.34
CA LEU A 2 -9.79 -1.50 6.48
C LEU A 2 -8.89 -2.65 6.03
N GLY A 3 -7.57 -2.51 6.22
CA GLY A 3 -6.58 -3.48 5.80
C GLY A 3 -5.65 -2.93 4.70
N GLU A 4 -4.71 -3.76 4.27
CA GLU A 4 -3.85 -3.49 3.11
C GLU A 4 -4.65 -3.58 1.80
N ALA A 5 -4.07 -3.08 0.70
CA ALA A 5 -4.68 -3.12 -0.62
C ALA A 5 -5.09 -4.56 -1.02
N GLY A 6 -6.30 -4.70 -1.55
CA GLY A 6 -6.92 -5.99 -1.81
C GLY A 6 -8.35 -5.88 -2.33
N ASP A 7 -9.13 -6.94 -2.16
CA ASP A 7 -10.57 -7.01 -2.47
C ASP A 7 -11.38 -5.81 -1.96
N ALA A 8 -11.18 -5.40 -0.70
CA ALA A 8 -11.89 -4.26 -0.14
C ALA A 8 -11.55 -2.93 -0.84
N THR A 9 -10.34 -2.81 -1.42
CA THR A 9 -9.93 -1.61 -2.17
C THR A 9 -10.76 -1.51 -3.44
N VAL A 10 -10.94 -2.64 -4.12
CA VAL A 10 -11.78 -2.73 -5.33
C VAL A 10 -13.24 -2.42 -4.99
N GLN A 11 -13.77 -3.01 -3.91
CA GLN A 11 -15.14 -2.71 -3.45
C GLN A 11 -15.37 -1.23 -3.15
N LEU A 12 -14.36 -0.55 -2.58
CA LEU A 12 -14.42 0.90 -2.37
C LEU A 12 -14.48 1.66 -3.70
N PHE A 13 -13.67 1.27 -4.69
CA PHE A 13 -13.68 1.91 -6.00
C PHE A 13 -15.01 1.70 -6.73
N ASP A 14 -15.56 0.49 -6.68
CA ASP A 14 -16.87 0.17 -7.27
C ASP A 14 -17.96 1.04 -6.63
N GLN A 15 -17.97 1.18 -5.30
CA GLN A 15 -18.91 2.04 -4.59
C GLN A 15 -18.81 3.51 -5.00
N ILE A 16 -17.58 4.02 -5.19
CA ILE A 16 -17.33 5.41 -5.62
C ILE A 16 -17.74 5.62 -7.08
N ALA A 17 -17.53 4.62 -7.94
CA ALA A 17 -17.94 4.66 -9.33
C ALA A 17 -19.48 4.68 -9.47
N GLU A 18 -20.19 4.03 -8.56
CA GLU A 18 -21.65 4.11 -8.46
C GLU A 18 -22.13 5.47 -7.95
N SER A 19 -21.53 5.98 -6.86
CA SER A 19 -21.87 7.28 -6.30
C SER A 19 -20.77 7.86 -5.40
N VAL A 20 -20.56 9.16 -5.53
CA VAL A 20 -19.68 9.95 -4.64
C VAL A 20 -20.44 10.56 -3.46
N GLU A 21 -21.76 10.39 -3.39
CA GLU A 21 -22.57 10.88 -2.28
C GLU A 21 -22.22 10.15 -0.99
N ARG A 22 -22.29 10.87 0.13
CA ARG A 22 -22.05 10.27 1.43
C ARG A 22 -23.18 9.28 1.75
N PRO A 23 -22.88 8.01 2.08
CA PRO A 23 -23.91 7.04 2.43
C PRO A 23 -24.60 7.44 3.74
N GLU A 24 -25.90 7.14 3.86
CA GLU A 24 -26.70 7.44 5.05
C GLU A 24 -26.16 6.79 6.33
N ARG A 25 -25.49 5.63 6.17
CA ARG A 25 -24.82 4.90 7.25
C ARG A 25 -23.37 4.60 6.87
N PRO A 26 -22.46 4.52 7.85
CA PRO A 26 -21.07 4.12 7.59
C PRO A 26 -21.01 2.75 6.92
N VAL A 27 -20.26 2.67 5.83
CA VAL A 27 -19.97 1.42 5.11
C VAL A 27 -18.52 1.03 5.39
N VAL A 28 -18.30 -0.24 5.75
CA VAL A 28 -16.97 -0.76 6.07
C VAL A 28 -16.64 -1.93 5.14
N PHE A 29 -15.71 -1.68 4.22
CA PHE A 29 -15.05 -2.73 3.45
C PHE A 29 -13.78 -3.16 4.18
N ARG A 30 -13.63 -4.46 4.47
CA ARG A 30 -12.47 -5.04 5.16
C ARG A 30 -11.79 -6.03 4.25
N SER A 31 -10.48 -5.88 4.04
CA SER A 31 -9.76 -6.75 3.12
C SER A 31 -9.74 -8.19 3.65
N THR A 32 -10.11 -9.15 2.82
CA THR A 32 -9.94 -10.59 3.09
C THR A 32 -8.92 -11.23 2.17
N ASP A 33 -8.86 -10.75 0.92
CA ASP A 33 -7.87 -11.16 -0.07
C ASP A 33 -6.95 -9.98 -0.40
N LEU A 34 -5.67 -10.14 -0.10
CA LEU A 34 -4.68 -9.09 -0.32
C LEU A 34 -4.16 -9.12 -1.75
N LEU A 35 -3.96 -7.94 -2.32
CA LEU A 35 -3.24 -7.81 -3.58
C LEU A 35 -1.79 -8.30 -3.38
N PRO A 36 -1.26 -9.17 -4.26
CA PRO A 36 0.15 -9.55 -4.22
C PRO A 36 1.06 -8.32 -4.32
N LEU A 37 2.12 -8.29 -3.51
CA LEU A 37 2.97 -7.09 -3.38
C LEU A 37 3.73 -6.76 -4.68
N ASP A 38 4.00 -7.77 -5.52
CA ASP A 38 4.56 -7.66 -6.86
C ASP A 38 3.58 -7.07 -7.90
N GLN A 39 2.30 -6.97 -7.56
CA GLN A 39 1.26 -6.30 -8.37
C GLN A 39 0.98 -4.88 -7.90
N PHE A 40 1.65 -4.39 -6.85
CA PHE A 40 1.49 -3.01 -6.42
C PHE A 40 2.04 -2.07 -7.50
N PRO A 41 1.32 -0.96 -7.81
CA PRO A 41 1.83 0.04 -8.72
C PRO A 41 3.05 0.74 -8.12
N VAL A 42 3.89 1.30 -8.99
CA VAL A 42 4.94 2.24 -8.58
C VAL A 42 4.25 3.44 -7.91
N PRO A 43 4.68 3.88 -6.71
CA PRO A 43 4.15 5.09 -6.09
C PRO A 43 4.26 6.29 -7.04
N ALA A 44 3.27 7.18 -7.03
CA ALA A 44 3.21 8.32 -7.92
C ALA A 44 4.20 9.44 -7.50
N TYR A 45 5.50 9.15 -7.41
CA TYR A 45 6.53 10.09 -6.97
C TYR A 45 6.54 11.40 -7.77
N ARG A 46 6.20 11.33 -9.07
CA ARG A 46 6.06 12.51 -9.96
C ARG A 46 4.94 13.48 -9.55
N ALA A 47 4.00 13.05 -8.72
CA ALA A 47 2.96 13.93 -8.16
C ALA A 47 3.46 14.74 -6.95
N LEU A 48 4.66 14.44 -6.45
CA LEU A 48 5.30 15.12 -5.33
C LEU A 48 6.42 16.04 -5.83
N ARG A 49 6.72 17.08 -5.05
CA ARG A 49 7.97 17.85 -5.19
C ARG A 49 9.04 17.17 -4.32
N VAL A 50 9.68 16.12 -4.83
CA VAL A 50 10.54 15.22 -4.03
C VAL A 50 11.67 15.98 -3.30
N ARG A 51 12.24 17.02 -3.92
CA ARG A 51 13.27 17.88 -3.32
C ARG A 51 12.84 18.66 -2.07
N ASP A 52 11.55 18.76 -1.79
CA ASP A 52 11.05 19.37 -0.55
C ASP A 52 11.24 18.43 0.67
N TYR A 53 11.64 17.17 0.46
CA TYR A 53 11.75 16.15 1.50
C TYR A 53 13.20 15.73 1.74
N LEU A 54 13.56 15.52 3.01
CA LEU A 54 14.92 15.09 3.41
C LEU A 54 15.22 13.63 3.06
N LEU A 55 14.22 12.76 3.13
CA LEU A 55 14.36 11.32 2.92
C LEU A 55 13.19 10.81 2.08
N GLY A 56 13.51 9.94 1.12
CA GLY A 56 12.54 9.09 0.44
C GLY A 56 12.64 7.65 0.95
N SER A 57 11.54 6.91 0.84
CA SER A 57 11.48 5.50 1.22
C SER A 57 10.83 4.65 0.12
N VAL A 58 11.33 3.43 -0.01
CA VAL A 58 10.80 2.40 -0.88
C VAL A 58 10.46 1.19 -0.01
N GLN A 59 9.21 0.77 -0.03
CA GLN A 59 8.78 -0.43 0.68
C GLN A 59 9.09 -1.65 -0.20
N PHE A 60 9.97 -2.53 0.24
CA PHE A 60 10.28 -3.78 -0.47
C PHE A 60 9.49 -4.99 0.05
N SER A 61 8.96 -4.91 1.27
CA SER A 61 8.25 -6.00 1.94
C SER A 61 7.02 -5.52 2.72
N SER A 62 6.09 -6.43 2.95
CA SER A 62 4.96 -6.26 3.87
C SER A 62 4.76 -7.53 4.71
N GLY A 63 4.44 -7.38 5.99
CA GLY A 63 4.36 -8.47 6.96
C GLY A 63 5.70 -8.82 7.63
N CYS A 64 5.64 -9.45 8.81
CA CYS A 64 6.81 -9.74 9.64
C CYS A 64 6.62 -11.00 10.50
N PRO A 65 7.60 -11.94 10.56
CA PRO A 65 7.43 -13.19 11.30
C PRO A 65 7.72 -13.05 12.80
N PHE A 66 8.34 -11.94 13.21
CA PHE A 66 8.77 -11.71 14.58
C PHE A 66 7.59 -11.38 15.51
N THR A 67 7.79 -11.60 16.81
CA THR A 67 6.80 -11.37 17.87
C THR A 67 7.28 -10.29 18.82
N CYS A 68 7.79 -9.19 18.28
CA CYS A 68 8.22 -8.04 19.06
C CYS A 68 7.02 -7.42 19.76
N GLU A 69 7.08 -7.23 21.08
CA GLU A 69 5.98 -6.65 21.88
C GLU A 69 5.65 -5.20 21.53
N PHE A 70 6.58 -4.51 20.90
CA PHE A 70 6.46 -3.10 20.50
C PHE A 70 5.99 -2.92 19.05
N CYS A 71 5.85 -4.01 18.28
CA CYS A 71 5.64 -3.94 16.83
C CYS A 71 4.23 -4.39 16.46
N ASP A 72 3.51 -3.55 15.73
CA ASP A 72 2.16 -3.80 15.22
C ASP A 72 2.14 -4.45 13.82
N ILE A 73 3.28 -4.50 13.11
CA ILE A 73 3.39 -5.03 11.74
C ILE A 73 2.77 -6.43 11.60
N PRO A 74 3.02 -7.42 12.47
CA PRO A 74 2.42 -8.74 12.33
C PRO A 74 0.89 -8.73 12.45
N ALA A 75 0.33 -7.81 13.24
CA ALA A 75 -1.11 -7.68 13.44
C ALA A 75 -1.80 -6.93 12.28
N LEU A 76 -1.13 -5.93 11.72
CA LEU A 76 -1.67 -5.12 10.61
C LEU A 76 -1.50 -5.78 9.24
N TYR A 77 -0.33 -6.38 8.99
CA TYR A 77 0.10 -6.83 7.66
C TYR A 77 0.37 -8.34 7.57
N GLY A 78 0.11 -9.06 8.67
CA GLY A 78 0.29 -10.50 8.75
C GLY A 78 1.72 -10.94 9.10
N ARG A 79 1.82 -12.24 9.42
CA ARG A 79 3.05 -12.85 9.94
C ARG A 79 3.98 -13.38 8.85
N ASN A 80 3.51 -13.45 7.61
CA ASN A 80 4.30 -13.97 6.49
C ASN A 80 4.80 -12.80 5.65
N PRO A 81 6.12 -12.51 5.60
CA PRO A 81 6.67 -11.47 4.75
C PRO A 81 6.38 -11.77 3.28
N ARG A 82 5.72 -10.84 2.62
CA ARG A 82 5.59 -10.78 1.15
C ARG A 82 6.62 -9.79 0.64
N LEU A 83 7.28 -10.12 -0.47
CA LEU A 83 8.38 -9.35 -1.04
C LEU A 83 8.03 -8.91 -2.45
N LYS A 84 8.49 -7.72 -2.82
CA LYS A 84 8.54 -7.29 -4.23
C LYS A 84 9.68 -8.01 -4.95
N HIS A 85 9.58 -8.10 -6.27
CA HIS A 85 10.72 -8.47 -7.10
C HIS A 85 11.82 -7.40 -7.03
N PRO A 86 13.12 -7.78 -7.04
CA PRO A 86 14.22 -6.82 -7.04
C PRO A 86 14.12 -5.77 -8.16
N ALA A 87 13.67 -6.17 -9.35
CA ALA A 87 13.48 -5.26 -10.49
C ALA A 87 12.40 -4.20 -10.24
N GLN A 88 11.40 -4.50 -9.42
CA GLN A 88 10.40 -3.51 -9.01
C GLN A 88 10.98 -2.52 -8.01
N VAL A 89 11.79 -2.98 -7.05
CA VAL A 89 12.47 -2.09 -6.09
C VAL A 89 13.41 -1.13 -6.81
N LEU A 90 14.20 -1.64 -7.78
CA LEU A 90 15.07 -0.80 -8.61
C LEU A 90 14.28 0.25 -9.39
N ARG A 91 13.19 -0.14 -10.04
CA ARG A 91 12.31 0.79 -10.76
C ARG A 91 11.71 1.87 -9.85
N GLU A 92 11.31 1.52 -8.63
CA GLU A 92 10.78 2.50 -7.67
C GLU A 92 11.87 3.48 -7.18
N LEU A 93 13.12 3.00 -7.01
CA LEU A 93 14.27 3.85 -6.69
C LEU A 93 14.62 4.80 -7.84
N ASP A 94 14.62 4.30 -9.09
CA ASP A 94 14.89 5.11 -10.28
C ASP A 94 13.84 6.22 -10.44
N GLU A 95 12.55 5.89 -10.31
CA GLU A 95 11.45 6.86 -10.39
C GLU A 95 11.48 7.90 -9.27
N LEU A 96 11.91 7.51 -8.05
CA LEU A 96 12.10 8.43 -6.94
C LEU A 96 13.27 9.38 -7.21
N ALA A 97 14.39 8.88 -7.76
CA ALA A 97 15.55 9.69 -8.12
C ALA A 97 15.25 10.67 -9.27
N ASP A 98 14.54 10.20 -10.30
CA ASP A 98 14.11 11.03 -11.44
C ASP A 98 13.13 12.14 -11.03
N ALA A 99 12.32 11.91 -9.99
CA ALA A 99 11.35 12.86 -9.49
C ALA A 99 11.96 14.02 -8.66
N GLY A 100 13.25 13.97 -8.29
CA GLY A 100 13.99 15.18 -7.87
C GLY A 100 15.04 15.00 -6.79
#